data_AF-A0A6B3AP60-F1
#
_entry.id   AF-A0A6B3AP60-F1
#
_cell.length_a   1.000
_cell.length_b   1.000
_cell.length_c   1.000
_cell.angle_alpha   90.00
_cell.angle_beta   90.00
_cell.angle_gamma   90.00
#
_symmetry.space_group_name_H-M   'P 1'
#
loop_
_entity.id
_entity.type
_entity.pdbx_description
1 polymer ?
#
loop_
_entity_poly.entity_id
_entity_poly.type
_entity_poly.pdbx_seq_one_letter_code
_entity_poly.pdbx_strand_id
1 'polypeptide(L)'
;QPAAHRTPAHAAPRPHIVPRAQWVGDAAREQPPPRYDDAIVAVFVHHTDSPNDYACAETPDVIRHLYEGQTVGRDWDDIGYNFLVDRCGVIYEGRAGGTDRPVTGAHTQGFNHRTAGVAAIGTFTAGTPVPKPMLYAIASLAAWKLAPSGIDPRAEVRLVSSNGGSRYAAGTAATLPAVAGHNDGYMTSCPGAALHARLPDVREMAAEMQGRASDARRVHSRAAGEARSAAPPAGTEADRRRADERQS
;
A
#
# COMPACT_ATOMS: atom_id res chain seq x y z
N GLN A 1 -26.09 15.37 -16.12
CA GLN A 1 -24.82 15.11 -16.85
C GLN A 1 -24.15 13.91 -16.19
N PRO A 2 -23.79 12.83 -16.91
CA PRO A 2 -22.96 11.80 -16.31
C PRO A 2 -21.57 12.40 -16.10
N ALA A 3 -21.06 12.30 -14.87
CA ALA A 3 -19.71 12.73 -14.56
C ALA A 3 -18.72 11.95 -15.44
N ALA A 4 -17.93 12.66 -16.24
CA ALA A 4 -16.84 12.06 -16.98
C ALA A 4 -15.92 11.35 -15.99
N HIS A 5 -15.83 10.02 -16.06
CA HIS A 5 -14.86 9.23 -15.34
C HIS A 5 -13.46 9.70 -15.79
N ARG A 6 -12.83 10.59 -15.02
CA ARG A 6 -11.43 10.94 -15.23
C ARG A 6 -10.63 9.67 -15.01
N THR A 7 -9.97 9.19 -16.05
CA THR A 7 -8.94 8.15 -15.91
C THR A 7 -7.93 8.65 -14.90
N PRO A 8 -7.61 7.86 -13.85
CA PRO A 8 -6.58 8.25 -12.89
C PRO A 8 -5.29 8.56 -13.64
N ALA A 9 -4.71 9.73 -13.38
CA ALA A 9 -3.44 10.13 -14.01
C ALA A 9 -2.29 9.18 -13.64
N HIS A 10 -2.46 8.45 -12.53
CA HIS A 10 -1.54 7.44 -12.04
C HIS A 10 -2.32 6.15 -11.82
N ALA A 11 -1.89 5.08 -12.47
CA ALA A 11 -2.49 3.75 -12.37
C ALA A 11 -1.41 2.72 -12.09
N ALA A 12 -1.79 1.61 -11.44
CA ALA A 12 -0.92 0.46 -11.24
C ALA A 12 -1.67 -0.79 -11.71
N PRO A 13 -0.98 -1.73 -12.40
CA PRO A 13 -1.59 -2.96 -12.85
C PRO A 13 -2.05 -3.78 -11.64
N ARG A 14 -3.16 -4.50 -11.82
CA ARG A 14 -3.60 -5.49 -10.84
C ARG A 14 -2.53 -6.60 -10.74
N PRO A 15 -1.99 -6.89 -9.54
CA PRO A 15 -1.08 -8.01 -9.39
C PRO A 15 -1.81 -9.35 -9.56
N HIS A 16 -1.07 -10.42 -9.85
CA HIS A 16 -1.63 -11.76 -9.79
C HIS A 16 -2.06 -12.08 -8.35
N ILE A 17 -3.31 -12.52 -8.17
CA ILE A 17 -3.88 -12.83 -6.87
C ILE A 17 -4.45 -14.24 -6.93
N VAL A 18 -3.96 -15.10 -6.04
CA VAL A 18 -4.51 -16.45 -5.84
C VAL A 18 -5.90 -16.31 -5.20
N PRO A 19 -6.97 -16.80 -5.86
CA PRO A 19 -8.33 -16.63 -5.37
C PRO A 19 -8.62 -17.52 -4.16
N ARG A 20 -9.62 -17.15 -3.37
CA ARG A 20 -10.02 -17.89 -2.16
C ARG A 20 -10.23 -19.39 -2.36
N ALA A 21 -10.81 -19.77 -3.50
CA ALA A 21 -11.09 -21.16 -3.85
C ALA A 21 -9.85 -22.06 -3.84
N GLN A 22 -8.64 -21.50 -3.94
CA GLN A 22 -7.39 -22.26 -3.91
C GLN A 22 -6.86 -22.55 -2.51
N TRP A 23 -7.38 -21.88 -1.47
CA TRP A 23 -6.91 -22.08 -0.09
C TRP A 23 -8.01 -22.43 0.90
N VAL A 24 -9.24 -21.93 0.71
CA VAL A 24 -10.32 -22.14 1.68
C VAL A 24 -10.75 -23.60 1.75
N GLY A 25 -10.87 -24.27 0.59
CA GLY A 25 -11.30 -25.66 0.50
C GLY A 25 -12.60 -25.91 1.29
N ASP A 26 -12.63 -27.05 1.99
CA ASP A 26 -13.78 -27.50 2.78
C ASP A 26 -13.97 -26.70 4.09
N ALA A 27 -13.05 -25.80 4.44
CA ALA A 27 -13.20 -24.93 5.61
C ALA A 27 -14.18 -23.76 5.36
N ALA A 28 -14.68 -23.59 4.12
CA ALA A 28 -15.61 -22.51 3.79
C ALA A 28 -16.85 -22.56 4.70
N ARG A 29 -17.17 -21.41 5.32
CA ARG A 29 -18.36 -21.24 6.17
C ARG A 29 -19.35 -20.34 5.46
N GLU A 30 -20.63 -20.45 5.83
CA GLU A 30 -21.62 -19.45 5.43
C GLU A 30 -21.21 -18.09 6.01
N GLN A 31 -21.23 -17.08 5.15
CA GLN A 31 -20.77 -15.73 5.43
C GLN A 31 -21.93 -14.75 5.32
N PRO A 32 -22.06 -13.77 6.22
CA PRO A 32 -22.94 -12.65 5.94
C PRO A 32 -22.46 -11.91 4.67
N PRO A 33 -23.37 -11.20 3.98
CA PRO A 33 -22.99 -10.44 2.80
C PRO A 33 -21.83 -9.46 3.08
N PRO A 34 -20.85 -9.35 2.17
CA PRO A 34 -19.73 -8.43 2.34
C PRO A 34 -20.22 -6.98 2.37
N ARG A 35 -19.53 -6.18 3.18
CA ARG A 35 -19.72 -4.73 3.29
C ARG A 35 -18.69 -4.02 2.42
N TYR A 36 -19.08 -2.88 1.86
CA TYR A 36 -18.25 -2.11 0.95
C TYR A 36 -18.23 -0.64 1.38
N ASP A 37 -17.06 -0.03 1.27
CA ASP A 37 -16.89 1.41 1.36
C ASP A 37 -17.00 2.07 -0.03
N ASP A 38 -16.88 3.39 -0.08
CA ASP A 38 -16.88 4.16 -1.33
C ASP A 38 -15.54 4.07 -2.07
N ALA A 39 -14.42 3.96 -1.33
CA ALA A 39 -13.08 3.98 -1.86
C ALA A 39 -12.07 3.36 -0.88
N ILE A 40 -10.88 2.99 -1.38
CA ILE A 40 -9.71 2.66 -0.54
C ILE A 40 -8.76 3.85 -0.57
N VAL A 41 -8.51 4.46 0.59
CA VAL A 41 -7.63 5.64 0.72
C VAL A 41 -6.37 5.36 1.54
N ALA A 42 -6.31 4.23 2.25
CA ALA A 42 -5.13 3.77 2.96
C ALA A 42 -4.98 2.24 2.92
N VAL A 43 -3.76 1.76 3.11
CA VAL A 43 -3.44 0.35 3.30
C VAL A 43 -2.78 0.17 4.66
N PHE A 44 -3.29 -0.75 5.46
CA PHE A 44 -2.66 -1.18 6.71
C PHE A 44 -1.91 -2.49 6.50
N VAL A 45 -0.61 -2.46 6.76
CA VAL A 45 0.27 -3.63 6.71
C VAL A 45 0.30 -4.30 8.09
N HIS A 46 0.09 -5.60 8.08
CA HIS A 46 0.09 -6.49 9.23
C HIS A 46 1.15 -7.56 9.07
N HIS A 47 1.48 -8.22 10.17
CA HIS A 47 1.97 -9.60 10.13
C HIS A 47 0.91 -10.53 10.70
N THR A 48 1.00 -11.82 10.42
CA THR A 48 0.06 -12.82 10.95
C THR A 48 0.47 -13.35 12.33
N ASP A 49 1.72 -13.09 12.73
CA ASP A 49 2.38 -13.69 13.90
C ASP A 49 2.44 -15.23 13.84
N SER A 50 2.54 -15.75 12.61
CA SER A 50 2.76 -17.18 12.35
C SER A 50 4.26 -17.49 12.18
N PRO A 51 4.68 -18.77 12.29
CA PRO A 51 6.05 -19.17 11.98
C PRO A 51 6.51 -18.75 10.57
N ASN A 52 7.82 -18.60 10.39
CA ASN A 52 8.45 -18.16 9.13
C ASN A 52 9.09 -19.30 8.32
N ASP A 53 9.16 -20.51 8.87
CA ASP A 53 9.87 -21.67 8.34
C ASP A 53 9.03 -22.56 7.41
N TYR A 54 7.81 -22.14 7.09
CA TYR A 54 6.96 -22.81 6.09
C TYR A 54 7.57 -22.76 4.68
N ALA A 55 7.28 -23.80 3.90
CA ALA A 55 7.49 -23.80 2.46
C ALA A 55 6.35 -23.04 1.78
N CYS A 56 6.64 -22.24 0.75
CA CYS A 56 5.60 -21.43 0.09
C CYS A 56 4.47 -22.27 -0.55
N ALA A 57 4.73 -23.54 -0.86
CA ALA A 57 3.69 -24.48 -1.29
C ALA A 57 2.67 -24.81 -0.18
N GLU A 58 3.04 -24.66 1.10
CA GLU A 58 2.20 -24.90 2.28
C GLU A 58 1.39 -23.67 2.68
N THR A 59 1.61 -22.52 2.02
CA THR A 59 0.91 -21.28 2.36
C THR A 59 -0.62 -21.41 2.35
N PRO A 60 -1.28 -22.12 1.41
CA PRO A 60 -2.72 -22.34 1.47
C PRO A 60 -3.19 -22.93 2.82
N ASP A 61 -2.40 -23.84 3.41
CA ASP A 61 -2.74 -24.47 4.69
C ASP A 61 -2.52 -23.51 5.86
N VAL A 62 -1.46 -22.69 5.81
CA VAL A 62 -1.24 -21.62 6.80
C VAL A 62 -2.40 -20.61 6.78
N ILE A 63 -2.86 -20.20 5.59
CA ILE A 63 -4.00 -19.27 5.47
C ILE A 63 -5.28 -19.93 6.00
N ARG A 64 -5.51 -21.21 5.72
CA ARG A 64 -6.68 -21.92 6.23
C ARG A 64 -6.69 -21.99 7.76
N HIS A 65 -5.55 -22.27 8.37
CA HIS A 65 -5.42 -22.26 9.82
C HIS A 65 -5.72 -20.87 10.43
N LEU A 66 -5.21 -19.80 9.80
CA LEU A 66 -5.51 -18.42 10.20
C LEU A 66 -7.00 -18.08 10.05
N TYR A 67 -7.62 -18.52 8.94
CA TYR A 67 -9.05 -18.34 8.69
C TYR A 67 -9.88 -19.07 9.74
N GLU A 68 -9.63 -20.35 10.01
CA GLU A 68 -10.34 -21.13 11.02
C GLU A 68 -10.19 -20.53 12.42
N GLY A 69 -8.98 -20.09 12.78
CA GLY A 69 -8.73 -19.41 14.05
C GLY A 69 -9.58 -18.15 14.23
N GLN A 70 -9.86 -17.42 13.14
CA GLN A 70 -10.71 -16.22 13.18
C GLN A 70 -12.20 -16.57 13.13
N THR A 71 -12.62 -17.43 12.21
CA THR A 71 -14.05 -17.69 11.99
C THR A 71 -14.65 -18.70 12.97
N VAL A 72 -13.87 -19.67 13.44
CA VAL A 72 -14.32 -20.65 14.44
C VAL A 72 -13.88 -20.22 15.82
N GLY A 73 -12.61 -19.86 15.98
CA GLY A 73 -12.04 -19.53 17.29
C GLY A 73 -12.51 -18.19 17.87
N ARG A 74 -12.84 -17.20 17.01
CA ARG A 74 -13.24 -15.84 17.44
C ARG A 74 -14.63 -15.44 16.96
N ASP A 75 -15.34 -16.34 16.27
CA ASP A 75 -16.66 -16.11 15.68
C ASP A 75 -16.72 -14.86 14.81
N TRP A 76 -15.63 -14.57 14.09
CA TRP A 76 -15.64 -13.52 13.09
C TRP A 76 -16.36 -14.03 11.85
N ASP A 77 -17.03 -13.12 11.14
CA ASP A 77 -17.62 -13.43 9.85
C ASP A 77 -16.57 -14.17 8.99
N ASP A 78 -15.44 -13.53 8.67
CA ASP A 78 -14.42 -14.04 7.74
C ASP A 78 -13.02 -13.69 8.25
N ILE A 79 -11.98 -14.12 7.51
CA ILE A 79 -10.63 -13.60 7.72
C ILE A 79 -10.63 -12.06 7.60
N GLY A 80 -10.03 -11.39 8.59
CA GLY A 80 -10.13 -9.94 8.75
C GLY A 80 -9.29 -9.15 7.75
N TYR A 81 -8.27 -9.76 7.15
CA TYR A 81 -7.39 -9.12 6.17
C TYR A 81 -7.98 -9.21 4.76
N ASN A 82 -7.83 -8.16 3.95
CA ASN A 82 -8.25 -8.17 2.56
C ASN A 82 -7.31 -9.02 1.69
N PHE A 83 -6.02 -9.02 2.00
CA PHE A 83 -5.01 -9.80 1.29
C PHE A 83 -3.99 -10.39 2.26
N LEU A 84 -3.38 -11.49 1.86
CA LEU A 84 -2.24 -12.09 2.53
C LEU A 84 -1.09 -12.24 1.54
N VAL A 85 0.14 -12.07 2.03
CA VAL A 85 1.36 -12.17 1.22
C VAL A 85 2.35 -13.10 1.89
N ASP A 86 2.80 -14.12 1.18
CA ASP A 86 3.79 -15.07 1.69
C ASP A 86 5.24 -14.58 1.52
N ARG A 87 6.19 -15.32 2.08
CA ARG A 87 7.63 -15.03 1.95
C ARG A 87 8.19 -15.15 0.53
N CYS A 88 7.48 -15.83 -0.37
CA CYS A 88 7.81 -15.92 -1.80
C CYS A 88 7.20 -14.79 -2.63
N GLY A 89 6.38 -13.92 -2.05
CA GLY A 89 5.71 -12.82 -2.76
C GLY A 89 4.42 -13.24 -3.47
N VAL A 90 3.85 -14.42 -3.16
CA VAL A 90 2.54 -14.81 -3.66
C VAL A 90 1.47 -14.06 -2.87
N ILE A 91 0.54 -13.44 -3.61
CA ILE A 91 -0.58 -12.69 -3.05
C ILE A 91 -1.82 -13.58 -3.08
N TYR A 92 -2.51 -13.64 -1.94
CA TYR A 92 -3.74 -14.40 -1.77
C TYR A 92 -4.89 -13.43 -1.47
N GLU A 93 -6.05 -13.69 -2.08
CA GLU A 93 -7.30 -13.05 -1.69
C GLU A 93 -7.63 -13.49 -0.26
N GLY A 94 -7.76 -12.53 0.65
CA GLY A 94 -8.28 -12.73 2.00
C GLY A 94 -9.80 -12.58 1.98
N ARG A 95 -10.32 -11.59 2.69
CA ARG A 95 -11.76 -11.36 2.89
C ARG A 95 -12.60 -11.41 1.60
N ALA A 96 -13.68 -12.19 1.64
CA ALA A 96 -14.61 -12.38 0.53
C ALA A 96 -15.39 -11.10 0.18
N GLY A 97 -15.90 -11.03 -1.06
CA GLY A 97 -16.66 -9.88 -1.57
C GLY A 97 -16.01 -9.15 -2.74
N GLY A 98 -14.85 -9.63 -3.18
CA GLY A 98 -14.27 -9.24 -4.46
C GLY A 98 -12.99 -8.44 -4.30
N THR A 99 -11.90 -9.07 -4.75
CA THR A 99 -10.60 -8.44 -4.97
C THR A 99 -10.68 -7.06 -5.61
N ASP A 100 -11.57 -6.78 -6.56
CA ASP A 100 -11.66 -5.49 -7.27
C ASP A 100 -12.48 -4.40 -6.55
N ARG A 101 -13.10 -4.71 -5.41
CA ARG A 101 -13.99 -3.79 -4.69
C ARG A 101 -13.36 -3.32 -3.37
N PRO A 102 -13.83 -2.18 -2.82
CA PRO A 102 -13.43 -1.69 -1.50
C PRO A 102 -14.16 -2.46 -0.38
N VAL A 103 -13.92 -3.77 -0.28
CA VAL A 103 -14.51 -4.61 0.78
C VAL A 103 -13.98 -4.17 2.15
N THR A 104 -14.87 -3.87 3.09
CA THR A 104 -14.49 -3.50 4.46
C THR A 104 -13.95 -4.71 5.20
N GLY A 105 -12.73 -4.60 5.73
CA GLY A 105 -12.06 -5.64 6.52
C GLY A 105 -12.43 -5.66 8.01
N ALA A 106 -11.71 -6.47 8.77
CA ALA A 106 -11.75 -6.51 10.25
C ALA A 106 -10.32 -6.57 10.84
N HIS A 107 -9.40 -5.80 10.28
CA HIS A 107 -7.97 -5.90 10.55
C HIS A 107 -7.44 -4.81 11.49
N THR A 108 -8.03 -3.61 11.50
CA THR A 108 -7.52 -2.46 12.26
C THR A 108 -8.68 -1.76 12.94
N GLN A 109 -8.82 -1.96 14.25
CA GLN A 109 -9.90 -1.32 15.01
C GLN A 109 -9.85 0.21 14.85
N GLY A 110 -11.02 0.81 14.66
CA GLY A 110 -11.18 2.23 14.34
C GLY A 110 -10.93 2.58 12.88
N PHE A 111 -10.17 1.79 12.11
CA PHE A 111 -9.75 2.17 10.75
C PHE A 111 -10.04 1.12 9.67
N ASN A 112 -10.99 0.19 9.89
CA ASN A 112 -11.41 -0.78 8.88
C ASN A 112 -12.11 -0.15 7.66
N HIS A 113 -12.75 1.02 7.84
CA HIS A 113 -13.47 1.71 6.77
C HIS A 113 -12.52 2.44 5.84
N ARG A 114 -12.76 2.29 4.53
CA ARG A 114 -12.00 2.92 3.45
C ARG A 114 -10.53 2.53 3.42
N THR A 115 -10.19 1.38 3.99
CA THR A 115 -8.82 0.87 4.01
C THR A 115 -8.78 -0.60 3.59
N ALA A 116 -7.60 -1.04 3.15
CA ALA A 116 -7.33 -2.44 2.89
C ALA A 116 -6.25 -2.96 3.84
N GLY A 117 -6.50 -4.12 4.45
CA GLY A 117 -5.53 -4.83 5.28
C GLY A 117 -4.72 -5.82 4.45
N VAL A 118 -3.39 -5.72 4.50
CA VAL A 118 -2.45 -6.67 3.87
C VAL A 118 -1.64 -7.35 4.97
N ALA A 119 -1.82 -8.65 5.15
CA ALA A 119 -1.06 -9.43 6.14
C ALA A 119 0.13 -10.15 5.52
N ALA A 120 1.32 -9.80 5.98
CA ALA A 120 2.53 -10.56 5.72
C ALA A 120 2.50 -11.86 6.55
N ILE A 121 2.50 -13.01 5.89
CA ILE A 121 2.47 -14.31 6.56
C ILE A 121 3.83 -14.58 7.22
N GLY A 122 3.86 -14.46 8.54
CA GLY A 122 5.06 -14.58 9.34
C GLY A 122 5.03 -13.74 10.62
N THR A 123 6.14 -13.78 11.36
CA THR A 123 6.46 -12.90 12.50
C THR A 123 7.71 -12.09 12.16
N PHE A 124 7.64 -10.76 12.21
CA PHE A 124 8.71 -9.84 11.77
C PHE A 124 9.21 -8.91 12.89
N THR A 125 9.59 -9.48 14.02
CA THR A 125 10.20 -8.74 15.15
C THR A 125 11.57 -8.17 14.77
N ALA A 126 12.14 -7.32 15.63
CA ALA A 126 13.43 -6.69 15.38
C ALA A 126 14.52 -7.74 15.06
N GLY A 127 15.33 -7.48 14.04
CA GLY A 127 16.37 -8.40 13.56
C GLY A 127 15.87 -9.51 12.63
N THR A 128 14.55 -9.72 12.51
CA THR A 128 14.01 -10.72 11.57
C THR A 128 14.16 -10.24 10.12
N PRO A 129 14.75 -11.04 9.21
CA PRO A 129 14.82 -10.70 7.80
C PRO A 129 13.42 -10.59 7.18
N VAL A 130 13.19 -9.52 6.42
CA VAL A 130 11.95 -9.35 5.65
C VAL A 130 12.22 -9.69 4.18
N PRO A 131 11.58 -10.73 3.61
CA PRO A 131 11.83 -11.14 2.23
C PRO A 131 11.53 -10.03 1.22
N LYS A 132 12.46 -9.82 0.27
CA LYS A 132 12.26 -8.84 -0.81
C LYS A 132 11.02 -9.14 -1.68
N PRO A 133 10.73 -10.39 -2.08
CA PRO A 133 9.53 -10.70 -2.85
C PRO A 133 8.24 -10.30 -2.12
N MET A 134 8.18 -10.52 -0.81
CA MET A 134 7.06 -10.10 0.03
C MET A 134 6.89 -8.56 0.02
N LEU A 135 7.97 -7.79 0.19
CA LEU A 135 7.90 -6.34 0.16
C LEU A 135 7.42 -5.81 -1.21
N TYR A 136 7.89 -6.40 -2.30
CA TYR A 136 7.45 -6.06 -3.65
C TYR A 136 5.96 -6.36 -3.85
N ALA A 137 5.49 -7.52 -3.39
CA ALA A 137 4.08 -7.90 -3.46
C ALA A 137 3.18 -6.95 -2.64
N ILE A 138 3.58 -6.59 -1.41
CA ILE A 138 2.87 -5.59 -0.60
C ILE A 138 2.83 -4.23 -1.32
N ALA A 139 3.95 -3.79 -1.90
CA ALA A 139 4.00 -2.55 -2.66
C ALA A 139 3.06 -2.58 -3.89
N SER A 140 3.01 -3.71 -4.61
CA SER A 140 2.11 -3.88 -5.76
C SER A 140 0.64 -3.80 -5.39
N LEU A 141 0.25 -4.39 -4.25
CA LEU A 141 -1.09 -4.28 -3.69
C LEU A 141 -1.42 -2.84 -3.30
N ALA A 142 -0.51 -2.16 -2.61
CA ALA A 142 -0.69 -0.77 -2.20
C ALA A 142 -0.83 0.16 -3.41
N ALA A 143 0.04 0.01 -4.41
CA ALA A 143 -0.02 0.78 -5.65
C ALA A 143 -1.37 0.61 -6.35
N TRP A 144 -1.78 -0.64 -6.56
CA TRP A 144 -3.03 -0.97 -7.23
C TRP A 144 -4.27 -0.51 -6.46
N LYS A 145 -4.31 -0.72 -5.13
CA LYS A 145 -5.48 -0.36 -4.32
C LYS A 145 -5.65 1.13 -4.09
N LEU A 146 -4.57 1.90 -4.05
CA LEU A 146 -4.62 3.35 -3.87
C LEU A 146 -4.83 4.13 -5.17
N ALA A 147 -4.53 3.52 -6.33
CA ALA A 147 -4.61 4.18 -7.63
C ALA A 147 -6.02 4.71 -7.99
N PRO A 148 -7.13 3.96 -7.77
CA PRO A 148 -8.47 4.46 -8.07
C PRO A 148 -8.85 5.74 -7.31
N SER A 149 -8.31 5.91 -6.09
CA SER A 149 -8.51 7.08 -5.24
C SER A 149 -7.50 8.20 -5.52
N GLY A 150 -6.56 7.99 -6.45
CA GLY A 150 -5.51 8.96 -6.81
C GLY A 150 -4.48 9.23 -5.70
N ILE A 151 -4.47 8.41 -4.64
CA ILE A 151 -3.59 8.60 -3.48
C ILE A 151 -2.16 8.22 -3.85
N ASP A 152 -1.21 9.12 -3.57
CA ASP A 152 0.21 8.81 -3.62
C ASP A 152 0.55 7.91 -2.42
N PRO A 153 1.12 6.71 -2.60
CA PRO A 153 1.46 5.81 -1.50
C PRO A 153 2.41 6.43 -0.47
N ARG A 154 3.15 7.50 -0.82
CA ARG A 154 4.06 8.23 0.08
C ARG A 154 3.37 9.32 0.89
N ALA A 155 2.13 9.68 0.54
CA ALA A 155 1.40 10.74 1.23
C ALA A 155 0.91 10.30 2.61
N GLU A 156 0.49 11.28 3.40
CA GLU A 156 -0.37 11.07 4.55
C GLU A 156 -1.84 11.29 4.17
N VAL A 157 -2.73 10.59 4.85
CA VAL A 157 -4.18 10.65 4.66
C VAL A 157 -4.87 10.86 6.01
N ARG A 158 -6.00 11.55 5.97
CA ARG A 158 -6.85 11.75 7.14
C ARG A 158 -7.87 10.61 7.25
N LEU A 159 -7.79 9.84 8.31
CA LEU A 159 -8.76 8.79 8.65
C LEU A 159 -9.52 9.17 9.92
N VAL A 160 -10.74 8.67 10.09
CA VAL A 160 -11.55 8.91 11.30
C VAL A 160 -11.73 7.60 12.02
N SER A 161 -11.39 7.56 13.32
CA SER A 161 -11.58 6.37 14.13
C SER A 161 -13.07 6.08 14.30
N SER A 162 -13.55 4.97 13.75
CA SER A 162 -14.96 4.59 13.81
C SER A 162 -15.42 4.10 15.18
N ASN A 163 -14.48 3.76 16.08
CA ASN A 163 -14.77 3.31 17.43
C ASN A 163 -13.63 3.69 18.40
N GLY A 164 -13.82 3.38 19.68
CA GLY A 164 -12.84 3.68 20.74
C GLY A 164 -11.74 2.63 20.94
N GLY A 165 -11.65 1.62 20.07
CA GLY A 165 -10.66 0.54 20.19
C GLY A 165 -9.28 0.91 19.64
N SER A 166 -9.18 1.95 18.81
CA SER A 166 -7.90 2.38 18.23
C SER A 166 -7.07 3.22 19.21
N ARG A 167 -5.92 3.73 18.75
CA ARG A 167 -5.15 4.79 19.46
C ARG A 167 -5.94 6.08 19.68
N TYR A 168 -7.02 6.26 18.94
CA TYR A 168 -7.79 7.49 18.85
C TYR A 168 -9.23 7.23 19.30
N ALA A 169 -9.79 8.16 20.07
CA ALA A 169 -11.18 8.08 20.48
C ALA A 169 -12.12 8.06 19.26
N ALA A 170 -13.29 7.45 19.40
CA ALA A 170 -14.29 7.41 18.34
C ALA A 170 -14.61 8.82 17.80
N GLY A 171 -14.71 8.96 16.48
CA GLY A 171 -14.93 10.23 15.80
C GLY A 171 -13.67 11.11 15.65
N THR A 172 -12.54 10.72 16.23
CA THR A 172 -11.30 11.50 16.14
C THR A 172 -10.65 11.29 14.77
N ALA A 173 -10.26 12.39 14.14
CA ALA A 173 -9.47 12.36 12.92
C ALA A 173 -7.98 12.20 13.23
N ALA A 174 -7.35 11.21 12.58
CA ALA A 174 -5.92 10.96 12.63
C ALA A 174 -5.31 11.18 11.24
N THR A 175 -4.14 11.82 11.20
CA THR A 175 -3.31 11.87 10.00
C THR A 175 -2.31 10.72 10.07
N LEU A 176 -2.38 9.81 9.09
CA LEU A 176 -1.59 8.58 9.05
C LEU A 176 -0.99 8.40 7.65
N PRO A 177 0.14 7.68 7.50
CA PRO A 177 0.66 7.33 6.19
C PRO A 177 -0.39 6.57 5.34
N ALA A 178 -0.43 6.83 4.03
CA ALA A 178 -1.30 6.11 3.10
C ALA A 178 -1.00 4.60 3.06
N VAL A 179 0.24 4.21 3.35
CA VAL A 179 0.64 2.83 3.65
C VAL A 179 1.19 2.80 5.08
N ALA A 180 0.35 2.42 6.04
CA ALA A 180 0.65 2.43 7.47
C ALA A 180 0.89 1.01 8.00
N GLY A 181 1.62 0.88 9.10
CA GLY A 181 1.65 -0.34 9.90
C GLY A 181 0.44 -0.37 10.84
N HIS A 182 0.02 -1.57 11.26
CA HIS A 182 -1.07 -1.69 12.23
C HIS A 182 -0.80 -0.91 13.54
N ASN A 183 0.44 -0.94 14.02
CA ASN A 183 0.90 -0.19 15.19
C ASN A 183 0.77 1.34 15.06
N ASP A 184 0.66 1.90 13.85
CA ASP A 184 0.44 3.34 13.64
C ASP A 184 -0.99 3.74 14.06
N GLY A 185 -1.97 2.85 13.86
CA GLY A 185 -3.39 3.09 14.19
C GLY A 185 -3.87 2.43 15.49
N TYR A 186 -3.18 1.40 15.98
CA TYR A 186 -3.64 0.56 17.08
C TYR A 186 -2.51 0.23 18.09
N MET A 187 -2.88 -0.13 19.32
CA MET A 187 -1.96 -0.47 20.41
C MET A 187 -1.41 -1.90 20.27
N THR A 188 -0.59 -2.14 19.24
CA THR A 188 0.00 -3.46 18.93
C THR A 188 1.47 -3.34 18.52
N SER A 189 2.18 -4.46 18.55
CA SER A 189 3.51 -4.62 17.96
C SER A 189 3.47 -4.96 16.46
N CYS A 190 2.32 -5.38 15.93
CA CYS A 190 2.10 -5.68 14.52
C CYS A 190 2.32 -4.41 13.64
N PRO A 191 3.02 -4.45 12.50
CA PRO A 191 3.47 -5.63 11.73
C PRO A 191 4.82 -6.21 12.18
N GLY A 192 5.31 -5.84 13.36
CA GLY A 192 6.63 -6.17 13.86
C GLY A 192 7.66 -5.12 13.45
N ALA A 193 8.65 -4.90 14.30
CA ALA A 193 9.63 -3.82 14.13
C ALA A 193 10.43 -3.92 12.82
N ALA A 194 10.76 -5.14 12.36
CA ALA A 194 11.51 -5.30 11.13
C ALA A 194 10.68 -4.94 9.89
N LEU A 195 9.42 -5.39 9.81
CA LEU A 195 8.55 -5.05 8.67
C LEU A 195 8.11 -3.58 8.71
N HIS A 196 7.83 -3.03 9.89
CA HIS A 196 7.50 -1.60 10.05
C HIS A 196 8.63 -0.69 9.53
N ALA A 197 9.89 -1.02 9.86
CA ALA A 197 11.05 -0.28 9.38
C ALA A 197 11.21 -0.28 7.84
N ARG A 198 10.57 -1.21 7.12
CA ARG A 198 10.59 -1.31 5.65
C ARG A 198 9.43 -0.60 4.96
N LEU A 199 8.47 -0.06 5.70
CA LEU A 199 7.32 0.64 5.11
C LEU A 199 7.70 1.85 4.25
N PRO A 200 8.74 2.66 4.57
CA PRO A 200 9.20 3.69 3.65
C PRO A 200 9.58 3.14 2.26
N ASP A 201 10.32 2.03 2.20
CA ASP A 201 10.70 1.39 0.93
C ASP A 201 9.47 0.91 0.15
N VAL A 202 8.48 0.34 0.85
CA VAL A 202 7.21 -0.11 0.25
C VAL A 202 6.46 1.07 -0.37
N ARG A 203 6.43 2.23 0.30
CA ARG A 203 5.77 3.44 -0.21
C ARG A 203 6.45 3.95 -1.47
N GLU A 204 7.78 3.99 -1.51
CA GLU A 204 8.54 4.39 -2.70
C GLU A 204 8.28 3.43 -3.87
N MET A 205 8.44 2.12 -3.66
CA MET A 205 8.16 1.12 -4.70
C MET A 205 6.73 1.23 -5.24
N ALA A 206 5.75 1.42 -4.36
CA ALA A 206 4.35 1.54 -4.75
C ALA A 206 4.08 2.83 -5.56
N ALA A 207 4.73 3.94 -5.20
CA ALA A 207 4.62 5.19 -5.97
C ALA A 207 5.26 5.05 -7.36
N GLU A 208 6.41 4.40 -7.46
CA GLU A 208 7.06 4.09 -8.74
C GLU A 208 6.16 3.20 -9.62
N MET A 209 5.52 2.18 -9.05
CA MET A 209 4.55 1.33 -9.74
C MET A 209 3.32 2.09 -10.24
N GLN A 210 2.95 3.19 -9.58
CA GLN A 210 1.92 4.12 -10.04
C GLN A 210 2.41 5.09 -11.14
N GLY A 211 3.66 4.96 -11.58
CA GLY A 211 4.28 5.87 -12.57
C GLY A 211 4.62 7.25 -12.00
N ARG A 212 4.65 7.42 -10.67
CA ARG A 212 5.00 8.68 -10.04
C ARG A 212 6.51 8.84 -10.08
N ALA A 213 6.96 10.02 -10.49
CA ALA A 213 8.39 10.33 -10.47
C ALA A 213 8.92 10.28 -9.04
N SER A 214 10.02 9.55 -8.84
CA SER A 214 10.73 9.53 -7.57
C SER A 214 11.22 10.94 -7.19
N ASP A 215 11.32 11.21 -5.90
CA ASP A 215 11.74 12.53 -5.40
C ASP A 215 13.16 12.88 -5.89
N ALA A 216 14.04 11.87 -6.03
CA ALA A 216 15.34 12.03 -6.66
C ALA A 216 15.26 12.50 -8.13
N ARG A 217 14.35 11.93 -8.93
CA ARG A 217 14.11 12.38 -10.33
C ARG A 217 13.50 13.78 -10.38
N ARG A 218 12.67 14.16 -9.40
CA ARG A 218 12.11 15.52 -9.28
C ARG A 218 13.18 16.57 -9.01
N VAL A 219 14.14 16.27 -8.13
CA VAL A 219 15.29 17.14 -7.82
C VAL A 219 16.19 17.31 -9.05
N HIS A 220 16.54 16.22 -9.74
CA HIS A 220 17.36 16.30 -10.96
C HIS A 220 16.65 17.06 -12.11
N SER A 221 15.33 16.87 -12.28
CA SER A 221 14.55 17.59 -13.28
C SER A 221 14.45 19.09 -12.99
N ARG A 222 14.27 19.48 -11.71
CA ARG A 222 14.31 20.89 -11.28
C ARG A 222 15.69 21.52 -11.53
N ALA A 223 16.76 20.86 -11.13
CA ALA A 223 18.12 21.35 -11.34
C ALA A 223 18.46 21.50 -12.85
N ALA A 224 18.01 20.57 -13.68
CA ALA A 224 18.17 20.66 -15.14
C ALA A 224 17.32 21.78 -15.77
N GLY A 225 16.13 22.07 -15.22
CA GLY A 225 15.28 23.18 -15.63
C GLY A 225 15.87 24.55 -15.26
N GLU A 226 16.41 24.68 -14.06
CA GLU A 226 17.09 25.89 -13.59
C GLU A 226 18.37 26.17 -14.39
N ALA A 227 19.17 25.14 -14.69
CA ALA A 227 20.35 25.27 -15.53
C ALA A 227 20.02 25.72 -16.98
N ARG A 228 18.86 25.33 -17.52
CA ARG A 228 18.39 25.79 -18.85
C ARG A 228 17.85 27.22 -18.83
N SER A 229 17.32 27.68 -17.70
CA SER A 229 16.85 29.06 -17.52
C SER A 229 18.00 30.04 -17.23
N ALA A 230 19.17 29.56 -16.84
CA ALA A 230 20.36 30.34 -16.55
C ALA A 230 21.29 30.55 -17.77
N ALA A 231 20.83 30.24 -18.99
CA ALA A 231 21.57 30.56 -20.21
C ALA A 231 21.82 32.09 -20.27
N PRO A 232 23.06 32.55 -20.53
CA PRO A 232 23.36 33.98 -20.55
C PRO A 232 22.55 34.66 -21.66
N PRO A 233 22.10 35.91 -21.45
CA PRO A 233 21.38 36.63 -22.50
C PRO A 233 22.26 36.70 -23.74
N ALA A 234 21.68 36.42 -24.90
CA ALA A 234 22.35 36.57 -26.18
C ALA A 234 22.91 38.00 -26.26
N GLY A 235 24.24 38.10 -26.42
CA GLY A 235 24.96 39.37 -26.45
C GLY A 235 24.29 40.35 -27.40
N THR A 236 24.08 41.57 -26.90
CA THR A 236 23.48 42.65 -27.68
C THR A 236 24.35 42.98 -28.89
N GLU A 237 23.69 43.41 -29.96
CA GLU A 237 24.25 43.69 -31.28
C GLU A 237 25.39 44.74 -31.30
N ALA A 238 25.65 45.38 -30.16
CA ALA A 238 26.78 46.28 -29.94
C ALA A 238 28.14 45.57 -29.78
N ASP A 239 28.17 44.31 -29.29
CA ASP A 239 29.42 43.57 -29.09
C ASP A 239 29.98 42.95 -30.38
N ARG A 240 29.14 42.80 -31.42
CA ARG A 240 29.59 42.28 -32.73
C ARG A 240 30.29 43.34 -33.59
N ARG A 241 30.13 44.64 -33.29
CA ARG A 241 30.78 45.73 -34.05
C ARG A 241 32.19 46.08 -33.60
N ARG A 242 32.65 45.60 -32.44
CA ARG A 242 34.05 45.78 -31.98
C ARG A 242 35.04 44.75 -32.53
N ALA A 243 34.55 43.72 -33.24
CA ALA A 243 35.40 42.70 -33.84
C ALA A 243 35.88 43.07 -35.26
N ASP A 244 35.15 43.92 -35.98
CA ASP A 244 35.50 44.32 -37.36
C ASP A 244 36.49 45.49 -37.45
N GLU A 245 36.71 46.26 -36.38
CA GLU A 245 37.67 47.40 -36.37
C GLU A 245 39.12 47.02 -35.99
N ARG A 246 39.44 45.72 -35.88
CA ARG A 246 40.82 45.24 -35.61
C ARG A 246 41.48 44.52 -36.80
N GLN A 247 40.88 44.59 -37.99
CA GLN A 247 41.44 44.04 -39.24
C GLN A 247 41.60 45.09 -40.35
N SER A 248 41.99 46.32 -39.98
CA SER A 248 42.48 47.34 -40.94
C SER A 248 43.81 47.90 -40.47
#